data_AF-A0A5J6V9J4-F1
#
_entry.id   AF-A0A5J6V9J4-F1
#
_cell.length_a   1.000
_cell.length_b   1.000
_cell.length_c   1.000
_cell.angle_alpha   90.00
_cell.angle_beta   90.00
_cell.angle_gamma   90.00
#
_symmetry.space_group_name_H-M   'P 1'
#
loop_
_entity.id
_entity.type
_entity.pdbx_description
1 polymer ?
#
loop_
_entity_poly.entity_id
_entity_poly.type
_entity_poly.pdbx_seq_one_letter_code
_entity_poly.pdbx_strand_id
1 'polypeptide(L)'
;MSSEQWFTLLVGLVALERLAELVISTRNARAALARGGVESGQGHYRPMVLLHIALLAGALAEVWWLDRPWVPALGWSMLAAVLIAQGLRWWCILVLGRAWNTRVIVVPGGERVERGPYRWLPHPNYVAVVLEGVALPLVHGAWVTAAVFTVLNAWLLTVRIRVEDRALRQLT
;
A
#
# COMPACT_ATOMS: atom_id res chain seq x y z
N MET A 1 12.50 -25.89 6.07
CA MET A 1 11.68 -24.74 6.51
C MET A 1 10.22 -25.12 6.39
N SER A 2 9.42 -24.86 7.42
CA SER A 2 7.97 -25.09 7.39
C SER A 2 7.25 -24.04 6.54
N SER A 3 5.98 -24.28 6.19
CA SER A 3 5.21 -23.36 5.34
C SER A 3 4.99 -21.99 6.02
N GLU A 4 4.85 -21.99 7.34
CA GLU A 4 4.70 -20.82 8.20
C GLU A 4 5.99 -20.00 8.24
N GLN A 5 7.15 -20.65 8.23
CA GLN A 5 8.46 -19.98 8.16
C GLN A 5 8.64 -19.28 6.81
N TRP A 6 8.28 -19.93 5.69
CA TRP A 6 8.30 -19.29 4.37
C TRP A 6 7.34 -18.11 4.28
N PHE A 7 6.14 -18.25 4.83
CA PHE A 7 5.19 -17.14 4.93
C PHE A 7 5.74 -15.99 5.78
N THR A 8 6.40 -16.30 6.90
CA THR A 8 7.04 -15.29 7.75
C THR A 8 8.14 -14.54 7.00
N LEU A 9 8.95 -15.24 6.20
CA LEU A 9 9.93 -14.58 5.33
C LEU A 9 9.26 -13.67 4.30
N LEU A 10 8.17 -14.11 3.66
CA LEU A 10 7.42 -13.28 2.71
C LEU A 10 6.91 -12.00 3.38
N VAL A 11 6.27 -12.11 4.55
CA VAL A 11 5.80 -10.94 5.31
C VAL A 11 6.97 -10.05 5.71
N GLY A 12 8.11 -10.62 6.10
CA GLY A 12 9.34 -9.89 6.39
C GLY A 12 9.86 -9.10 5.19
N LEU A 13 9.87 -9.69 4.00
CA LEU A 13 10.25 -9.02 2.76
C LEU A 13 9.30 -7.86 2.44
N VAL A 14 7.98 -8.06 2.56
CA VAL A 14 7.00 -6.99 2.39
C VAL A 14 7.22 -5.88 3.43
N ALA A 15 7.49 -6.23 4.68
CA ALA A 15 7.79 -5.24 5.73
C ALA A 15 9.02 -4.40 5.40
N LEU A 16 10.11 -5.02 4.92
CA LEU A 16 11.31 -4.32 4.47
C LEU A 16 11.01 -3.38 3.30
N GLU A 17 10.17 -3.81 2.36
CA GLU A 17 9.73 -2.97 1.26
C GLU A 17 8.91 -1.76 1.73
N ARG A 18 8.00 -1.94 2.69
CA ARG A 18 7.24 -0.83 3.31
C ARG A 18 8.18 0.20 3.96
N LEU A 19 9.28 -0.25 4.56
CA LEU A 19 10.31 0.65 5.10
C LEU A 19 11.05 1.41 3.99
N ALA A 20 11.44 0.73 2.90
CA ALA A 20 12.07 1.37 1.75
C ALA A 20 11.16 2.45 1.13
N GLU A 21 9.87 2.14 0.99
CA GLU A 21 8.84 3.08 0.58
C GLU A 21 8.71 4.28 1.51
N LEU A 22 8.73 4.07 2.82
CA LEU A 22 8.68 5.18 3.78
C LEU A 22 9.92 6.07 3.67
N VAL A 23 11.09 5.50 3.42
CA VAL A 23 12.33 6.26 3.17
C VAL A 23 12.21 7.10 1.89
N ILE A 24 11.76 6.50 0.78
CA ILE A 24 11.54 7.21 -0.49
C ILE A 24 10.51 8.34 -0.29
N SER A 25 9.39 8.04 0.34
CA SER A 25 8.31 8.98 0.63
C SER A 25 8.78 10.14 1.50
N THR A 26 9.62 9.87 2.50
CA THR A 26 10.17 10.92 3.38
C THR A 26 11.12 11.84 2.61
N ARG A 27 11.99 11.28 1.75
CA ARG A 27 12.88 12.07 0.90
C ARG A 27 12.09 12.95 -0.07
N ASN A 28 11.10 12.37 -0.75
CA ASN A 28 10.22 13.09 -1.65
C ASN A 28 9.40 14.16 -0.92
N ALA A 29 8.91 13.88 0.30
CA ALA A 29 8.14 14.83 1.10
C ALA A 29 8.98 16.07 1.43
N ARG A 30 10.21 15.87 1.91
CA ARG A 30 11.14 16.98 2.19
C ARG A 30 11.40 17.81 0.95
N ALA A 31 11.64 17.16 -0.19
CA ALA A 31 11.89 17.85 -1.45
C ALA A 31 10.65 18.62 -1.95
N ALA A 32 9.44 18.07 -1.78
CA ALA A 32 8.19 18.72 -2.16
C ALA A 32 7.88 19.93 -1.27
N LEU A 33 8.01 19.79 0.05
CA LEU A 33 7.81 20.87 1.01
C LEU A 33 8.81 22.01 0.79
N ALA A 34 10.08 21.70 0.48
CA ALA A 34 11.09 22.70 0.14
C ALA A 34 10.75 23.52 -1.12
N ARG A 35 9.86 23.03 -1.98
CA ARG A 35 9.33 23.74 -3.16
C ARG A 35 7.98 24.41 -2.92
N GLY A 36 7.57 24.58 -1.65
CA GLY A 36 6.28 25.17 -1.30
C GLY A 36 5.11 24.18 -1.36
N GLY A 37 5.38 22.88 -1.31
CA GLY A 37 4.33 21.86 -1.26
C GLY A 37 3.43 22.01 -0.04
N VAL A 38 2.13 21.80 -0.25
CA VAL A 38 1.10 21.84 0.79
C VAL A 38 0.69 20.42 1.14
N GLU A 39 0.88 20.03 2.41
CA GLU A 39 0.45 18.72 2.90
C GLU A 39 -1.02 18.75 3.31
N SER A 40 -1.80 17.81 2.78
CA SER A 40 -3.23 17.60 3.07
C SER A 40 -3.45 16.24 3.74
N GLY A 41 -4.53 16.11 4.52
CA GLY A 41 -4.96 14.79 5.02
C GLY A 41 -4.14 14.17 6.16
N GLN A 42 -3.39 14.98 6.92
CA GLN A 42 -2.54 14.48 8.02
C GLN A 42 -3.27 13.56 9.02
N GLY A 43 -4.57 13.82 9.26
CA GLY A 43 -5.38 13.06 10.22
C GLY A 43 -5.56 11.58 9.89
N HIS A 44 -5.57 11.18 8.62
CA HIS A 44 -5.76 9.78 8.22
C HIS A 44 -4.44 9.05 7.93
N TYR A 45 -3.30 9.74 7.94
CA TYR A 45 -2.00 9.12 7.65
C TYR A 45 -1.57 8.13 8.73
N ARG A 46 -1.63 8.53 10.02
CA ARG A 46 -1.28 7.65 11.14
C ARG A 46 -2.17 6.40 11.20
N PRO A 47 -3.51 6.50 11.10
CA PRO A 47 -4.37 5.33 10.96
C PRO A 47 -3.96 4.40 9.81
N MET A 48 -3.51 4.95 8.67
CA MET A 48 -3.07 4.12 7.54
C MET A 48 -1.82 3.32 7.84
N VAL A 49 -0.81 3.97 8.45
CA VAL A 49 0.42 3.29 8.86
C VAL A 49 0.11 2.18 9.86
N LEU A 50 -0.71 2.48 10.88
CA LEU A 50 -1.12 1.49 11.88
C LEU A 50 -1.89 0.32 11.28
N LEU A 51 -2.78 0.60 10.31
CA LEU A 51 -3.53 -0.45 9.62
C LEU A 51 -2.62 -1.40 8.85
N HIS A 52 -1.57 -0.91 8.19
CA HIS A 52 -0.61 -1.76 7.47
C HIS A 52 0.31 -2.52 8.42
N ILE A 53 0.69 -1.93 9.57
CA ILE A 53 1.40 -2.68 10.62
C ILE A 53 0.51 -3.79 11.17
N ALA A 54 -0.76 -3.49 11.43
CA ALA A 54 -1.75 -4.45 11.91
C ALA A 54 -2.03 -5.56 10.89
N LEU A 55 -2.01 -5.27 9.59
CA LEU A 55 -2.08 -6.27 8.52
C LEU A 55 -0.94 -7.29 8.64
N LEU A 56 0.31 -6.81 8.71
CA LEU A 56 1.49 -7.67 8.74
C LEU A 56 1.56 -8.47 10.04
N ALA A 57 1.39 -7.80 11.18
CA ALA A 57 1.40 -8.46 12.49
C ALA A 57 0.21 -9.41 12.66
N GLY A 58 -0.98 -9.00 12.22
CA GLY A 58 -2.20 -9.79 12.29
C GLY A 58 -2.12 -11.05 11.42
N ALA A 59 -1.57 -10.95 10.21
CA ALA A 59 -1.41 -12.10 9.34
C ALA A 59 -0.47 -13.15 9.95
N LEU A 60 0.66 -12.70 10.55
CA LEU A 60 1.56 -13.61 11.27
C LEU A 60 0.89 -14.21 12.50
N ALA A 61 0.26 -13.39 13.32
CA ALA A 61 -0.42 -13.84 14.54
C ALA A 61 -1.52 -14.86 14.22
N GLU A 62 -2.34 -14.61 13.20
CA GLU A 62 -3.41 -15.53 12.79
C GLU A 62 -2.85 -16.86 12.31
N VAL A 63 -1.80 -16.85 11.47
CA VAL A 63 -1.18 -18.08 10.96
C VAL A 63 -0.58 -18.91 12.09
N TRP A 64 0.22 -18.28 12.95
CA TRP A 64 0.96 -18.97 14.01
C TRP A 64 0.09 -19.36 15.21
N TRP A 65 -0.98 -18.62 15.53
CA TRP A 65 -1.81 -18.90 16.71
C TRP A 65 -3.06 -19.71 16.40
N LEU A 66 -3.56 -19.67 15.16
CA LEU A 66 -4.74 -20.45 14.75
C LEU A 66 -4.39 -21.64 13.86
N ASP A 67 -3.10 -22.00 13.77
CA ASP A 67 -2.57 -23.11 12.98
C ASP A 67 -3.18 -23.16 11.57
N ARG A 68 -3.19 -22.02 10.88
CA ARG A 68 -3.84 -21.91 9.57
C ARG A 68 -3.19 -22.88 8.58
N PRO A 69 -3.97 -23.71 7.86
CA PRO A 69 -3.41 -24.65 6.92
C PRO A 69 -2.98 -23.93 5.63
N TRP A 70 -1.81 -24.29 5.12
CA TRP A 70 -1.41 -23.86 3.79
C TRP A 70 -2.12 -24.69 2.70
N VAL A 71 -2.95 -24.03 1.89
CA VAL A 71 -3.67 -24.65 0.78
C VAL A 71 -2.97 -24.29 -0.53
N PRO A 72 -2.35 -25.23 -1.27
CA PRO A 72 -1.46 -24.91 -2.39
C PRO A 72 -2.10 -24.03 -3.48
N ALA A 73 -3.31 -24.36 -3.93
CA ALA A 73 -3.99 -23.61 -4.99
C ALA A 73 -4.26 -22.16 -4.58
N LEU A 74 -4.75 -21.96 -3.35
CA LEU A 74 -4.97 -20.62 -2.80
C LEU A 74 -3.63 -19.90 -2.60
N GLY A 75 -2.67 -20.54 -1.93
CA GLY A 75 -1.38 -19.95 -1.60
C GLY A 75 -0.61 -19.46 -2.82
N TRP A 76 -0.52 -20.27 -3.88
CA TRP A 76 0.16 -19.88 -5.12
C TRP A 76 -0.59 -18.78 -5.88
N SER A 77 -1.92 -18.86 -5.96
CA SER A 77 -2.72 -17.81 -6.63
C SER A 77 -2.61 -16.46 -5.92
N MET A 78 -2.65 -16.47 -4.58
CA MET A 78 -2.50 -15.27 -3.77
C MET A 78 -1.07 -14.74 -3.79
N LEU A 79 -0.05 -15.61 -3.82
CA LEU A 79 1.33 -15.16 -3.99
C LEU A 79 1.53 -14.47 -5.34
N ALA A 80 0.97 -15.01 -6.42
CA ALA A 80 0.99 -14.35 -7.72
C ALA A 80 0.30 -12.97 -7.67
N ALA A 81 -0.85 -12.88 -6.97
CA ALA A 81 -1.55 -11.61 -6.77
C ALA A 81 -0.70 -10.59 -5.96
N VAL A 82 0.02 -11.04 -4.92
CA VAL A 82 0.98 -10.19 -4.19
C VAL A 82 2.06 -9.68 -5.15
N LEU A 83 2.70 -10.55 -5.93
CA LEU A 83 3.75 -10.13 -6.88
C LEU A 83 3.23 -9.12 -7.92
N ILE A 84 2.01 -9.31 -8.43
CA ILE A 84 1.35 -8.35 -9.33
C ILE A 84 1.12 -7.01 -8.62
N ALA A 85 0.64 -7.03 -7.37
CA ALA A 85 0.45 -5.81 -6.58
C ALA A 85 1.77 -5.06 -6.40
N GLN A 86 2.86 -5.76 -6.11
CA GLN A 86 4.19 -5.17 -5.96
C GLN A 86 4.72 -4.60 -7.27
N GLY A 87 4.56 -5.32 -8.39
CA GLY A 87 4.90 -4.82 -9.71
C GLY A 87 4.14 -3.53 -10.06
N LEU A 88 2.83 -3.49 -9.82
CA LEU A 88 2.00 -2.30 -10.05
C LEU A 88 2.44 -1.13 -9.17
N ARG A 89 2.74 -1.37 -7.89
CA ARG A 89 3.18 -0.36 -6.94
C ARG A 89 4.50 0.27 -7.35
N TRP A 90 5.50 -0.53 -7.67
CA TRP A 90 6.79 -0.02 -8.13
C TRP A 90 6.69 0.69 -9.47
N TRP A 91 5.82 0.24 -10.37
CA TRP A 91 5.53 0.98 -11.59
C TRP A 91 4.96 2.38 -11.28
N CYS A 92 4.05 2.48 -10.30
CA CYS A 92 3.52 3.77 -9.84
C CYS A 92 4.62 4.67 -9.24
N ILE A 93 5.49 4.11 -8.38
CA ILE A 93 6.62 4.81 -7.75
C ILE A 93 7.56 5.36 -8.82
N LEU A 94 7.94 4.54 -9.80
CA LEU A 94 8.87 4.91 -10.87
C LEU A 94 8.28 5.98 -11.78
N VAL A 95 7.00 5.88 -12.14
CA VAL A 95 6.32 6.81 -13.05
C VAL A 95 6.16 8.19 -12.42
N LEU A 96 5.76 8.26 -11.14
CA LEU A 96 5.61 9.50 -10.39
C LEU A 96 6.97 10.09 -9.94
N GLY A 97 7.97 9.24 -9.71
CA GLY A 97 9.30 9.66 -9.30
C GLY A 97 9.27 10.52 -8.03
N ARG A 98 9.71 11.78 -8.13
CA ARG A 98 9.76 12.74 -7.01
C ARG A 98 8.39 13.17 -6.50
N ALA A 99 7.33 12.99 -7.30
CA ALA A 99 5.96 13.28 -6.90
C ALA A 99 5.35 12.16 -6.06
N TRP A 100 5.93 10.94 -6.07
CA TRP A 100 5.39 9.83 -5.30
C TRP A 100 5.56 10.07 -3.80
N ASN A 101 4.48 9.92 -3.05
CA ASN A 101 4.50 10.07 -1.60
C ASN A 101 3.40 9.27 -0.93
N THR A 102 3.69 8.74 0.26
CA THR A 102 2.67 8.12 1.12
C THR A 102 1.79 9.17 1.80
N ARG A 103 2.22 10.43 1.84
CA ARG A 103 1.43 11.59 2.31
C ARG A 103 0.86 12.34 1.12
N VAL A 104 -0.28 13.00 1.26
CA VAL A 104 -0.84 13.82 0.18
C VAL A 104 -0.15 15.18 0.22
N ILE A 105 0.82 15.39 -0.67
CA ILE A 105 1.56 16.66 -0.77
C ILE A 105 1.47 17.14 -2.22
N VAL A 106 0.93 18.35 -2.40
CA VAL A 106 0.74 18.97 -3.71
C VAL A 106 1.64 20.19 -3.80
N VAL A 107 2.49 20.24 -4.84
CA VAL A 107 3.35 21.40 -5.11
C VAL A 107 2.63 22.32 -6.09
N PRO A 108 2.37 23.60 -5.73
CA PRO A 108 1.70 24.55 -6.62
C PRO A 108 2.43 24.66 -7.98
N GLY A 109 1.66 24.73 -9.07
CA GLY A 109 2.19 24.77 -10.44
C GLY A 109 2.77 23.43 -10.94
N GLY A 110 2.57 22.33 -10.21
CA GLY A 110 2.93 20.99 -10.67
C GLY A 110 1.94 20.43 -11.69
N GLU A 111 2.42 19.58 -12.59
CA GLU A 111 1.56 18.91 -13.57
C GLU A 111 1.10 17.53 -13.10
N ARG A 112 -0.11 17.15 -13.51
CA ARG A 112 -0.63 15.80 -13.27
C ARG A 112 0.08 14.79 -14.18
N VAL A 113 0.48 13.66 -13.60
CA VAL A 113 1.12 12.58 -14.35
C VAL A 113 0.05 11.69 -14.99
N GLU A 114 0.05 11.61 -16.33
CA GLU A 114 -0.94 10.84 -17.11
C GLU A 114 -0.34 9.65 -17.88
N ARG A 115 0.91 9.28 -17.57
CA ARG A 115 1.64 8.17 -18.22
C ARG A 115 1.64 6.90 -17.37
N GLY A 116 2.06 5.78 -17.96
CA GLY A 116 2.16 4.50 -17.25
C GLY A 116 0.79 4.03 -16.75
N PRO A 117 0.66 3.54 -15.49
CA PRO A 117 -0.61 3.02 -14.99
C PRO A 117 -1.68 4.12 -14.82
N TYR A 118 -1.26 5.38 -14.71
CA TYR A 118 -2.13 6.54 -14.55
C TYR A 118 -2.92 6.91 -15.81
N ARG A 119 -2.58 6.32 -16.98
CA ARG A 119 -3.35 6.51 -18.22
C ARG A 119 -4.70 5.78 -18.20
N TRP A 120 -4.85 4.78 -17.34
CA TRP A 120 -6.04 3.94 -17.27
C TRP A 120 -6.84 4.16 -15.99
N LEU A 121 -6.16 4.45 -14.88
CA LEU A 121 -6.77 4.59 -13.57
C LEU A 121 -6.30 5.89 -12.93
N PRO A 122 -7.19 6.62 -12.23
CA PRO A 122 -6.77 7.80 -11.47
C PRO A 122 -5.79 7.46 -10.34
N HIS A 123 -5.99 6.31 -9.68
CA HIS A 123 -5.28 5.90 -8.46
C HIS A 123 -4.78 4.45 -8.49
N PRO A 124 -3.93 4.06 -9.46
CA PRO A 124 -3.45 2.68 -9.61
C PRO A 124 -2.68 2.17 -8.38
N ASN A 125 -2.04 3.06 -7.63
CA ASN A 125 -1.33 2.69 -6.40
C ASN A 125 -2.30 2.13 -5.33
N TYR A 126 -3.54 2.63 -5.25
CA TYR A 126 -4.52 2.09 -4.30
C TYR A 126 -5.07 0.74 -4.72
N VAL A 127 -5.08 0.42 -6.02
CA VAL A 127 -5.38 -0.94 -6.48
C VAL A 127 -4.32 -1.91 -5.98
N ALA A 128 -3.03 -1.53 -6.04
CA ALA A 128 -1.96 -2.34 -5.46
C ALA A 128 -2.11 -2.54 -3.94
N VAL A 129 -2.51 -1.50 -3.21
CA VAL A 129 -2.75 -1.59 -1.75
C VAL A 129 -3.90 -2.54 -1.43
N VAL A 130 -5.03 -2.42 -2.13
CA VAL A 130 -6.20 -3.31 -1.92
C VAL A 130 -5.84 -4.76 -2.27
N LEU A 131 -5.19 -4.97 -3.41
CA LEU A 131 -4.81 -6.31 -3.87
C LEU A 131 -3.84 -6.98 -2.89
N GLU A 132 -2.79 -6.28 -2.46
CA GLU A 132 -1.86 -6.80 -1.45
C GLU A 132 -2.56 -7.09 -0.12
N GLY A 133 -3.41 -6.17 0.35
CA GLY A 133 -4.10 -6.30 1.62
C GLY A 133 -4.99 -7.53 1.73
N VAL A 134 -5.61 -7.93 0.62
CA VAL A 134 -6.38 -9.18 0.52
C VAL A 134 -5.46 -10.37 0.30
N ALA A 135 -4.54 -10.28 -0.65
CA ALA A 135 -3.77 -11.42 -1.11
C ALA A 135 -2.74 -11.88 -0.08
N LEU A 136 -2.02 -10.95 0.56
CA LEU A 136 -0.91 -11.28 1.46
C LEU A 136 -1.34 -12.19 2.61
N PRO A 137 -2.38 -11.90 3.40
CA PRO A 137 -2.83 -12.83 4.45
C PRO A 137 -3.34 -14.16 3.88
N LEU A 138 -4.00 -14.12 2.72
CA LEU A 138 -4.57 -15.31 2.09
C LEU A 138 -3.52 -16.25 1.47
N VAL A 139 -2.25 -15.83 1.31
CA VAL A 139 -1.15 -16.74 0.93
C VAL A 139 -1.07 -17.93 1.90
N HIS A 140 -1.41 -17.72 3.17
CA HIS A 140 -1.43 -18.76 4.21
C HIS A 140 -2.78 -18.82 4.93
N GLY A 141 -3.86 -18.46 4.23
CA GLY A 141 -5.22 -18.66 4.73
C GLY A 141 -5.65 -17.78 5.92
N ALA A 142 -4.96 -16.68 6.21
CA ALA A 142 -5.33 -15.72 7.26
C ALA A 142 -6.51 -14.82 6.82
N TRP A 143 -7.67 -15.44 6.62
CA TRP A 143 -8.85 -14.80 6.05
C TRP A 143 -9.51 -13.79 7.00
N VAL A 144 -9.34 -13.93 8.32
CA VAL A 144 -9.88 -12.95 9.29
C VAL A 144 -9.14 -11.64 9.14
N THR A 145 -7.81 -11.69 9.10
CA THR A 145 -6.94 -10.54 8.86
C THR A 145 -7.27 -9.88 7.52
N ALA A 146 -7.40 -10.68 6.44
CA ALA A 146 -7.76 -10.16 5.12
C ALA A 146 -9.12 -9.43 5.15
N ALA A 147 -10.15 -10.01 5.77
CA ALA A 147 -11.47 -9.41 5.86
C ALA A 147 -11.48 -8.11 6.67
N VAL A 148 -10.88 -8.13 7.87
CA VAL A 148 -10.79 -6.96 8.75
C VAL A 148 -10.00 -5.84 8.07
N PHE A 149 -8.85 -6.16 7.47
CA PHE A 149 -8.07 -5.17 6.72
C PHE A 149 -8.89 -4.59 5.57
N THR A 150 -9.57 -5.42 4.78
CA THR A 150 -10.36 -4.97 3.64
C THR A 150 -11.42 -3.95 4.04
N VAL A 151 -12.18 -4.22 5.11
CA VAL A 151 -13.22 -3.31 5.60
C VAL A 151 -12.63 -1.99 6.08
N LEU A 152 -11.60 -2.05 6.93
CA LEU A 152 -10.95 -0.85 7.48
C LEU A 152 -10.25 -0.03 6.39
N ASN A 153 -9.59 -0.71 5.45
CA ASN A 153 -8.87 -0.08 4.35
C ASN A 153 -9.85 0.55 3.35
N ALA A 154 -11.00 -0.07 3.07
CA ALA A 154 -12.02 0.52 2.21
C ALA A 154 -12.54 1.86 2.76
N TRP A 155 -12.83 1.91 4.07
CA TRP A 155 -13.23 3.15 4.73
C TRP A 155 -12.12 4.22 4.66
N LEU A 156 -10.88 3.83 5.00
CA LEU A 156 -9.75 4.74 5.04
C LEU A 156 -9.37 5.28 3.65
N LEU A 157 -9.35 4.42 2.64
CA LEU A 157 -9.07 4.79 1.25
C LEU A 157 -10.15 5.71 0.71
N THR A 158 -11.41 5.53 1.08
CA THR A 158 -12.49 6.45 0.68
C THR A 158 -12.21 7.87 1.17
N VAL A 159 -11.79 8.03 2.42
CA VAL A 159 -11.39 9.34 2.97
C VAL A 159 -10.17 9.89 2.23
N ARG A 160 -9.15 9.05 2.05
CA ARG A 160 -7.89 9.45 1.44
C ARG A 160 -8.02 9.88 -0.02
N ILE A 161 -8.74 9.10 -0.84
CA ILE A 161 -9.00 9.41 -2.25
C ILE A 161 -9.72 10.76 -2.38
N ARG A 162 -10.74 11.02 -1.55
CA ARG A 162 -11.45 12.31 -1.58
C ARG A 162 -10.54 13.50 -1.23
N VAL A 163 -9.65 13.32 -0.26
CA VAL A 163 -8.67 14.36 0.11
C VAL A 163 -7.68 14.58 -1.01
N GLU A 164 -7.15 13.52 -1.61
CA GLU A 164 -6.21 13.60 -2.72
C GLU A 164 -6.85 14.23 -3.95
N ASP A 165 -8.04 13.80 -4.37
CA ASP A 165 -8.75 14.40 -5.50
C ASP A 165 -9.03 15.89 -5.27
N ARG A 166 -9.33 16.30 -4.02
CA ARG A 166 -9.51 17.71 -3.67
C ARG A 166 -8.20 18.49 -3.78
N ALA A 167 -7.10 17.91 -3.33
CA ALA A 167 -5.78 18.54 -3.40
C ALA A 167 -5.29 18.63 -4.86
N LEU A 168 -5.51 17.59 -5.68
CA LEU A 168 -5.16 17.57 -7.09
C LEU A 168 -5.95 18.58 -7.92
N ARG A 169 -7.21 18.89 -7.55
CA ARG A 169 -7.99 19.98 -8.17
C ARG A 169 -7.42 21.38 -7.94
N GLN A 170 -6.41 21.53 -7.09
CA GLN A 170 -5.73 22.82 -6.86
C GLN A 170 -4.50 22.99 -7.76
N LEU A 171 -4.15 21.99 -8.57
CA LEU A 171 -3.05 22.06 -9.55
C LEU A 171 -3.42 22.81 -10.85
N THR A 172 -4.64 23.37 -10.91
CA THR A 172 -5.15 24.18 -12.03
C THR A 172 -4.81 25.65 -11.89
#